data_AF-A0A2U3K2D5-F1
#
_entry.id   AF-A0A2U3K2D5-F1
#
_cell.length_a   1.000
_cell.length_b   1.000
_cell.length_c   1.000
_cell.angle_alpha   90.00
_cell.angle_beta   90.00
_cell.angle_gamma   90.00
#
_symmetry.space_group_name_H-M   'P 1'
#
loop_
_entity.id
_entity.type
_entity.pdbx_description
1 polymer ?
#
loop_
_entity_poly.entity_id
_entity_poly.type
_entity_poly.pdbx_seq_one_letter_code
_entity_poly.pdbx_strand_id
1 'polypeptide(L)' 'MYDFILNMWVLQTFTQAQVQNCVTKGYINQDQANTILATPQI' A
#
# COMPACT_ATOMS: atom_id res chain seq x y z
N MET A 1 2.80 4.53 -9.05
CA MET A 1 3.24 3.89 -7.79
C MET A 1 2.07 3.43 -6.95
N TYR A 2 1.09 4.31 -6.67
CA TYR A 2 -0.10 3.98 -5.89
C TYR A 2 -0.84 2.71 -6.37
N ASP A 3 -1.30 2.67 -7.62
CA ASP A 3 -2.07 1.52 -8.15
C ASP A 3 -1.26 0.21 -8.16
N PHE A 4 0.05 0.31 -8.36
CA PHE A 4 0.94 -0.84 -8.29
C PHE A 4 1.00 -1.43 -6.86
N ILE A 5 1.15 -0.56 -5.85
CA ILE A 5 1.18 -0.97 -4.45
C ILE A 5 -0.19 -1.50 -4.01
N LEU A 6 -1.28 -0.87 -4.47
CA LEU A 6 -2.65 -1.33 -4.24
C LEU A 6 -2.86 -2.75 -4.82
N ASN A 7 -2.43 -2.99 -6.05
CA ASN A 7 -2.50 -4.33 -6.64
C ASN A 7 -1.67 -5.35 -5.84
N MET A 8 -0.45 -5.00 -5.41
CA MET A 8 0.36 -5.89 -4.57
C MET A 8 -0.24 -6.14 -3.19
N TRP A 9 -0.96 -5.16 -2.63
CA TRP A 9 -1.71 -5.32 -1.39
C TRP A 9 -2.90 -6.29 -1.57
N VAL A 10 -3.70 -6.09 -2.62
CA VAL A 10 -4.85 -6.95 -2.94
C VAL A 10 -4.42 -8.39 -3.19
N LEU A 11 -3.27 -8.59 -3.85
CA LEU A 11 -2.67 -9.90 -4.10
C LEU A 11 -1.95 -10.51 -2.88
N GLN A 12 -2.11 -9.92 -1.69
CA GLN A 12 -1.43 -10.33 -0.44
C GLN A 12 0.10 -10.42 -0.52
N THR A 13 0.70 -9.80 -1.54
CA THR A 13 2.14 -9.76 -1.73
C THR A 13 2.77 -8.71 -0.81
N PHE A 14 2.02 -7.68 -0.46
CA PHE A 14 2.43 -6.62 0.44
C PHE A 14 1.74 -6.73 1.81
N THR A 15 2.54 -6.53 2.86
CA THR A 15 2.07 -6.39 4.24
C THR A 15 1.94 -4.92 4.62
N GLN A 16 1.29 -4.64 5.75
CA GLN A 16 1.09 -3.26 6.21
C GLN A 16 2.43 -2.53 6.40
N ALA A 17 3.45 -3.24 6.89
CA ALA A 17 4.79 -2.71 7.04
C ALA A 17 5.42 -2.33 5.69
N GLN A 18 5.14 -3.09 4.62
CA GLN A 18 5.64 -2.77 3.28
C GLN A 18 4.93 -1.56 2.67
N VAL A 19 3.61 -1.43 2.87
CA VAL A 19 2.85 -0.24 2.46
C VAL A 19 3.37 1.01 3.17
N GLN A 20 3.62 0.94 4.48
CA GLN A 20 4.21 2.06 5.24
C GLN A 20 5.66 2.36 4.81
N ASN A 21 6.45 1.35 4.44
CA ASN A 21 7.77 1.55 3.85
C ASN A 21 7.70 2.26 2.49
N CYS A 22 6.61 2.11 1.73
CA CYS A 22 6.42 2.90 0.52
C CYS A 22 6.12 4.37 0.81
N VAL A 23 5.51 4.68 1.97
CA VAL A 23 5.34 6.06 2.44
C VAL A 23 6.69 6.67 2.82
N THR A 24 7.50 5.96 3.62
CA THR A 24 8.82 6.46 4.06
C THR A 24 9.77 6.69 2.90
N LYS A 25 9.66 5.89 1.83
CA LYS A 25 10.42 6.06 0.59
C LYS A 25 9.88 7.15 -0.34
N GLY A 26 8.73 7.76 -0.02
CA GLY A 26 8.11 8.81 -0.82
C GLY A 26 7.43 8.33 -2.10
N TYR A 27 7.15 7.02 -2.22
CA TYR A 27 6.43 6.46 -3.38
C TYR A 27 4.94 6.76 -3.36
N ILE A 28 4.38 6.85 -2.15
CA ILE A 28 2.99 7.22 -1.87
C ILE A 28 2.97 8.14 -0.65
N ASN A 29 1.89 8.89 -0.47
CA ASN A 29 1.67 9.67 0.74
C ASN A 29 0.91 8.86 1.80
N GLN A 30 0.77 9.43 3.00
CA GLN A 30 0.11 8.74 4.12
C GLN A 30 -1.37 8.48 3.84
N ASP A 31 -2.10 9.39 3.17
CA ASP A 31 -3.51 9.22 2.81
C ASP A 31 -3.73 8.05 1.84
N GLN A 32 -2.84 7.92 0.86
CA GLN A 32 -2.81 6.81 -0.08
C GLN A 32 -2.54 5.49 0.65
N ALA A 33 -1.57 5.45 1.56
CA ALA A 33 -1.32 4.27 2.36
C ALA A 33 -2.54 3.88 3.22
N ASN A 34 -3.22 4.86 3.83
CA ASN A 34 -4.44 4.61 4.58
C ASN A 34 -5.55 4.03 3.70
N THR A 35 -5.68 4.50 2.46
CA THR A 35 -6.64 3.97 1.49
C THR A 35 -6.32 2.53 1.10
N ILE A 36 -5.04 2.22 0.87
CA ILE A 36 -4.59 0.84 0.58
C ILE A 36 -4.89 -0.08 1.76
N LEU A 37 -4.53 0.32 2.98
CA LEU A 37 -4.74 -0.49 4.19
C LEU A 37 -6.23 -0.70 4.53
N ALA A 38 -7.10 0.23 4.13
CA ALA A 38 -8.54 0.09 4.26
C ALA A 38 -9.15 -0.82 3.19
N THR A 39 -8.42 -1.12 2.11
CA THR A 39 -8.89 -1.98 1.02
C THR A 39 -8.80 -3.46 1.46
N PRO A 40 -9.87 -4.25 1.34
CA PRO A 40 -9.82 -5.68 1.65
C PRO A 40 -8.84 -6.42 0.72
N GLN A 41 -8.10 -7.38 1.26
CA GLN A 41 -7.29 -8.30 0.47
C GLN A 41 -8.18 -9.43 -0.09
N ILE A 42 -7.82 -9.98 -1.26
CA ILE A 42 -8.49 -11.14 -1.88
C ILE A 42 -7.84 -12.45 -1.42
#